data_AF-A0A2R6I2E7-F1
#
_entry.id   AF-A0A2R6I2E7-F1
#
_cell.length_a   1.000
_cell.length_b   1.000
_cell.length_c   1.000
_cell.angle_alpha   90.00
_cell.angle_beta   90.00
_cell.angle_gamma   90.00
#
_symmetry.space_group_name_H-M   'P 1'
#
loop_
_entity.id
_entity.type
_entity.pdbx_description
1 polymer ?
#
loop_
_entity_poly.entity_id
_entity_poly.type
_entity_poly.pdbx_seq_one_letter_code
_entity_poly.pdbx_strand_id
1 'polypeptide(L)'
;MAFDLGLTLPFCDTPEQSAVVATGSGLLGGGIGLAVGLDPTSVAALAGGLALAGEVAGHAAAGDIQRWLDRDAGTDPDVQQ
;
A
#
# COMPACT_ATOMS: atom_id res chain seq x y z
N MET A 1 -5.12 -7.49 -19.08
CA MET A 1 -6.17 -6.48 -19.37
C MET A 1 -6.23 -5.57 -18.15
N ALA A 2 -5.52 -4.44 -18.19
CA ALA A 2 -5.52 -3.45 -17.12
C ALA A 2 -6.53 -2.36 -17.50
N PHE A 3 -7.47 -2.05 -16.60
CA PHE A 3 -8.43 -0.96 -16.79
C PHE A 3 -7.73 0.35 -16.44
N ASP A 4 -7.34 1.11 -17.46
CA ASP A 4 -6.84 2.47 -17.34
C ASP A 4 -8.04 3.42 -17.15
N LEU A 5 -8.23 3.89 -15.92
CA LEU A 5 -9.30 4.83 -15.53
C LEU A 5 -8.84 6.30 -15.60
N GLY A 6 -7.70 6.63 -16.23
CA GLY A 6 -7.18 7.99 -16.27
C GLY A 6 -6.82 8.59 -14.90
N LEU A 7 -6.79 7.74 -13.86
CA LEU A 7 -6.31 8.04 -12.51
C LEU A 7 -4.94 7.39 -12.38
N THR A 8 -3.90 8.03 -12.90
CA THR A 8 -2.52 7.67 -12.57
C THR A 8 -2.31 7.97 -11.09
N LEU A 9 -2.67 7.03 -10.21
CA LEU A 9 -2.34 7.12 -8.80
C LEU A 9 -0.82 7.03 -8.73
N PRO A 10 -0.11 8.05 -8.23
CA PRO A 10 1.36 8.15 -8.28
C PRO A 10 2.10 7.10 -7.43
N PHE A 11 1.37 6.12 -6.90
CA PHE A 11 1.85 5.01 -6.07
C PHE A 11 1.70 3.65 -6.78
N CYS A 12 1.10 3.59 -7.97
CA CYS A 12 0.80 2.32 -8.64
C CYS A 12 1.76 2.00 -9.79
N ASP A 13 3.07 2.18 -9.59
CA ASP A 13 4.06 1.67 -10.55
C ASP A 13 4.09 0.12 -10.56
N THR A 14 3.58 -0.55 -9.51
CA THR A 14 3.52 -2.01 -9.40
C THR A 14 2.14 -2.52 -8.93
N PRO A 15 1.10 -2.50 -9.79
CA PRO A 15 -0.27 -2.89 -9.41
C PRO A 15 -0.38 -4.34 -8.92
N GLU A 16 0.50 -5.24 -9.39
CA GLU A 16 0.57 -6.61 -8.89
C GLU A 16 1.05 -6.69 -7.43
N GLN A 17 1.94 -5.79 -7.02
CA GLN A 17 2.49 -5.76 -5.68
C GLN A 17 1.42 -5.30 -4.67
N SER A 18 0.63 -4.28 -5.02
CA SER A 18 -0.53 -3.86 -4.23
C SER A 18 -1.58 -4.97 -4.12
N ALA A 19 -1.84 -5.73 -5.19
CA ALA A 19 -2.77 -6.86 -5.15
C ALA A 19 -2.29 -7.96 -4.19
N VAL A 20 -0.99 -8.27 -4.18
CA VAL A 20 -0.39 -9.25 -3.25
C VAL A 20 -0.45 -8.75 -1.81
N VAL A 21 -0.10 -7.48 -1.57
CA VAL A 21 -0.16 -6.87 -0.24
C VAL A 21 -1.60 -6.88 0.28
N ALA A 22 -2.57 -6.42 -0.52
CA ALA A 22 -3.99 -6.40 -0.15
C ALA A 22 -4.55 -7.80 0.13
N THR A 23 -4.19 -8.79 -0.70
CA THR A 23 -4.66 -10.18 -0.52
C THR A 23 -4.04 -10.80 0.74
N GLY A 24 -2.74 -10.61 0.96
CA GLY A 24 -2.03 -11.15 2.12
C GLY A 24 -2.50 -10.51 3.43
N SER A 25 -2.65 -9.19 3.46
CA SER A 25 -3.19 -8.45 4.60
C SER A 25 -4.66 -8.78 4.88
N GLY A 26 -5.46 -8.98 3.83
CA GLY A 26 -6.85 -9.46 3.95
C GLY A 26 -6.95 -10.86 4.57
N LEU A 27 -6.11 -11.80 4.13
CA LEU A 27 -6.05 -13.15 4.69
C LEU A 27 -5.57 -13.15 6.16
N LEU A 28 -4.53 -12.37 6.46
CA LEU A 28 -4.00 -12.25 7.82
C LEU A 28 -5.00 -11.59 8.76
N GLY A 29 -5.55 -10.43 8.37
CA GLY A 29 -6.52 -9.69 9.16
C GLY A 29 -7.82 -10.48 9.34
N GLY A 30 -8.29 -11.13 8.27
CA GLY A 30 -9.44 -12.03 8.28
C GLY A 30 -9.25 -13.21 9.23
N GLY A 31 -8.13 -13.93 9.11
CA GLY A 31 -7.80 -15.10 9.91
C GLY A 31 -7.63 -14.77 11.39
N ILE A 32 -6.89 -13.71 11.71
CA ILE A 32 -6.70 -13.23 13.09
C ILE A 32 -8.04 -12.81 13.67
N GLY A 33 -8.79 -11.97 12.96
CA GLY A 33 -10.06 -11.44 13.44
C GLY A 33 -11.10 -12.52 13.72
N LEU A 34 -11.19 -13.55 12.86
CA LEU A 34 -12.01 -14.73 13.13
C LEU A 34 -11.51 -15.54 14.32
N ALA A 35 -10.19 -15.73 14.48
CA ALA A 35 -9.62 -16.51 15.56
C ALA A 35 -9.86 -15.90 16.95
N VAL A 36 -9.89 -14.57 17.06
CA VAL A 36 -10.24 -13.86 18.31
C VAL A 36 -11.73 -13.52 18.46
N GLY A 37 -12.57 -13.98 17.52
CA GLY A 37 -14.02 -13.84 17.61
C GLY A 37 -14.54 -12.42 17.38
N LEU A 38 -13.86 -11.62 16.56
CA LEU A 38 -14.32 -10.29 16.19
C LEU A 38 -15.57 -10.35 15.32
N ASP A 39 -16.40 -9.30 15.41
CA ASP A 39 -17.52 -9.12 14.50
C ASP A 39 -17.02 -8.80 13.07
N PRO A 40 -17.84 -9.04 12.03
CA PRO A 40 -17.43 -8.85 10.64
C PRO A 40 -16.93 -7.44 10.31
N THR A 41 -17.46 -6.41 10.98
CA THR A 41 -17.06 -5.01 10.76
C THR A 41 -15.65 -4.78 11.30
N SER A 42 -15.37 -5.27 12.50
CA SER A 42 -14.05 -5.22 13.11
C SER A 42 -13.01 -6.01 12.32
N VAL A 43 -13.37 -7.18 11.78
CA VAL A 43 -12.50 -7.95 10.88
C VAL A 43 -12.16 -7.18 9.61
N ALA A 44 -13.17 -6.56 8.97
CA ALA A 44 -12.98 -5.75 7.77
C ALA A 44 -12.09 -4.52 8.04
N ALA A 45 -12.29 -3.84 9.17
CA ALA A 45 -11.47 -2.71 9.59
C ALA A 45 -10.02 -3.12 9.85
N LEU A 46 -9.80 -4.27 10.51
CA LEU A 46 -8.46 -4.80 10.77
C LEU A 46 -7.75 -5.18 9.46
N ALA A 47 -8.43 -5.89 8.57
CA ALA A 47 -7.92 -6.26 7.25
C ALA A 47 -7.54 -5.02 6.41
N GLY A 48 -8.42 -4.01 6.37
CA GLY A 48 -8.15 -2.75 5.68
C GLY A 48 -6.98 -1.98 6.29
N GLY A 49 -6.88 -1.95 7.62
CA GLY A 49 -5.75 -1.31 8.31
C GLY A 49 -4.41 -1.99 8.02
N LEU A 50 -4.37 -3.33 8.00
CA LEU A 50 -3.17 -4.07 7.61
C LEU A 50 -2.81 -3.83 6.14
N ALA A 51 -3.79 -3.70 5.24
CA ALA A 51 -3.55 -3.42 3.83
C ALA A 51 -2.88 -2.06 3.64
N LEU A 52 -3.41 -1.01 4.28
CA LEU A 52 -2.82 0.33 4.25
C LEU A 52 -1.40 0.34 4.84
N ALA A 53 -1.22 -0.32 5.99
CA ALA A 53 0.11 -0.41 6.62
C ALA A 53 1.11 -1.17 5.74
N GLY A 54 0.66 -2.24 5.06
CA GLY A 54 1.47 -3.01 4.13
C GLY A 54 1.89 -2.21 2.90
N GLU A 55 0.98 -1.41 2.34
CA GLU A 55 1.27 -0.52 1.21
C GLU A 55 2.31 0.53 1.60
N VAL A 56 2.12 1.19 2.75
CA VAL A 56 3.08 2.18 3.27
C VAL A 56 4.45 1.55 3.52
N ALA A 57 4.49 0.36 4.13
CA ALA A 57 5.73 -0.36 4.37
C ALA A 57 6.41 -0.78 3.05
N GLY A 58 5.63 -1.19 2.04
CA GLY A 58 6.11 -1.52 0.70
C GLY A 58 6.79 -0.34 0.03
N HIS A 59 6.15 0.83 0.00
CA HIS A 59 6.73 2.06 -0.55
C HIS A 59 7.92 2.58 0.25
N ALA A 60 7.89 2.43 1.58
CA ALA A 60 9.05 2.75 2.42
C ALA A 60 10.26 1.88 2.06
N ALA A 61 10.05 0.56 1.91
CA ALA A 61 11.10 -0.39 1.56
C ALA A 61 11.61 -0.22 0.12
N ALA A 62 10.73 0.21 -0.81
CA ALA A 62 11.11 0.55 -2.18
C ALA A 62 11.90 1.88 -2.28
N GLY A 63 11.93 2.67 -1.20
CA GLY A 63 12.59 3.98 -1.16
C GLY A 63 11.78 5.11 -1.81
N ASP A 64 10.53 4.85 -2.19
CA ASP A 64 9.65 5.84 -2.84
C ASP A 64 9.34 7.01 -1.91
N ILE A 65 9.14 6.72 -0.61
CA ILE A 65 8.88 7.76 0.40
C ILE A 65 10.06 8.72 0.48
N GLN A 66 11.29 8.21 0.40
CA GLN A 66 12.48 9.05 0.49
C GLN A 66 12.68 9.88 -0.78
N ARG A 67 12.44 9.30 -1.97
CA ARG A 67 12.41 10.07 -3.22
C ARG A 67 11.38 11.20 -3.19
N TRP A 68 10.20 10.96 -2.63
CA TRP A 68 9.15 11.98 -2.54
C TRP A 68 9.56 13.13 -1.62
N LEU A 69 10.15 12.82 -0.47
CA LEU A 69 10.71 13.81 0.46
C LEU A 69 11.84 14.63 -0.17
N ASP A 70 12.75 13.98 -0.91
CA ASP A 70 13.84 14.66 -1.60
C ASP A 70 13.34 15.57 -2.74
N ARG A 71 12.26 15.18 -3.43
CA ARG A 71 11.64 15.99 -4.49
C ARG A 71 10.99 17.25 -3.93
N ASP A 72 10.25 17.12 -2.82
CA ASP A 72 9.63 18.27 -2.13
C ASP A 72 10.68 19.20 -1.49
N ALA A 73 11.80 18.64 -1.03
CA ALA A 73 12.94 19.40 -0.51
C ALA A 73 13.81 20.05 -1.62
N GLY A 74 13.55 19.73 -2.90
CA GLY A 74 14.35 20.20 -4.04
C GLY A 74 15.77 19.63 -4.09
N THR A 75 16.02 18.53 -3.38
CA THR A 75 17.30 17.82 -3.28
C THR A 75 17.39 16.61 -4.20
N ASP A 76 16.36 16.34 -4.99
CA ASP A 76 16.32 15.25 -5.97
C ASP A 76 17.41 15.46 -7.06
N PRO A 77 18.42 14.58 -7.16
CA PRO A 77 19.50 14.70 -8.13
C PRO A 77 19.03 14.55 -9.59
N ASP A 78 17.85 13.96 -9.81
CA ASP A 78 17.28 13.77 -11.15
C ASP A 78 16.53 15.03 -11.66
N VAL A 79 16.20 15.99 -10.78
CA VAL A 79 15.53 17.26 -11.14
C VAL A 79 16.53 18.36 -11.56
N GLN A 80 17.82 18.18 -11.27
CA GLN A 80 18.86 19.18 -11.52
C GLN A 80 19.55 19.06 -12.91
N GLN A 81 19.05 18.22 -13.82
CA GLN A 81 19.57 18.08 -15.19
C GLN A 81 18.62 18.65 -16.25
#